data_AF-A0A0N4XJK8-F1
#
_entry.id   AF-A0A0N4XJK8-F1
#
_cell.length_a   1.000
_cell.length_b   1.000
_cell.length_c   1.000
_cell.angle_alpha   90.00
_cell.angle_beta   90.00
_cell.angle_gamma   90.00
#
_symmetry.space_group_name_H-M   'P 1'
#
loop_
_entity.id
_entity.type
_entity.pdbx_description
1 polymer ?
#
loop_
_entity_poly.entity_id
_entity_poly.type
_entity_poly.pdbx_seq_one_letter_code
_entity_poly.pdbx_strand_id
1 'polypeptide(L)'
;MSNLARSGNVATKVICGAQYHVPFVVAASPAKVTPVKDVVTEFKNADSLQDAASRTTNHGHLLSSNFAFKGINVTSRRLAHTDVKFPDMSNYRREVTLDANTAARDTEDQRRSLAHAVYYGAGGVMSLWAAKESAQVMVVFKAMAADQRALASIEVNMNEIPEGVTKTYEWRGKPVFVKHRTKKEIAA
;
A
#
# COMPACT_ATOMS: atom_id res chain seq x y z
N MET A 1 17.35 72.42 30.94
CA MET A 1 18.54 71.54 30.97
C MET A 1 18.09 70.23 31.58
N SER A 2 18.22 69.02 31.05
CA SER A 2 18.74 68.45 29.80
C SER A 2 18.31 66.97 29.84
N ASN A 3 18.05 66.39 28.68
CA ASN A 3 17.50 65.05 28.44
C ASN A 3 18.22 63.89 29.16
N LEU A 4 17.47 62.84 29.49
CA LEU A 4 17.91 61.46 29.24
C LEU A 4 16.72 60.51 29.01
N ALA A 5 16.29 60.40 27.74
CA ALA A 5 15.39 59.35 27.30
C ALA A 5 16.20 58.05 27.14
N ARG A 6 16.00 57.08 28.05
CA ARG A 6 16.55 55.73 27.88
C ARG A 6 15.58 54.94 27.00
N SER A 7 15.94 54.76 25.72
CA SER A 7 15.23 53.86 24.82
C SER A 7 15.32 52.43 25.35
N GLY A 8 14.28 51.96 26.02
CA GLY A 8 14.10 50.56 26.35
C GLY A 8 13.80 49.80 25.06
N ASN A 9 14.82 49.12 24.55
CA ASN A 9 14.78 48.30 23.34
C ASN A 9 13.49 47.49 23.24
N VAL A 10 12.72 47.71 22.16
CA VAL A 10 11.80 46.71 21.62
C VAL A 10 12.68 45.58 21.10
N ALA A 11 13.09 44.68 22.00
CA ALA A 11 13.77 43.46 21.64
C ALA A 11 12.70 42.47 21.18
N THR A 12 12.37 42.52 19.89
CA THR A 12 11.63 41.45 19.22
C THR A 12 12.53 40.22 19.24
N LYS A 13 12.42 39.40 20.28
CA LYS A 13 13.12 38.12 20.33
C LYS A 13 12.44 37.20 19.31
N VAL A 14 13.01 37.18 18.11
CA VAL A 14 12.65 36.23 17.06
C VAL A 14 13.05 34.85 17.57
N ILE A 15 12.07 34.10 18.06
CA ILE A 15 12.22 32.67 18.28
C ILE A 15 12.18 32.05 16.89
N CYS A 16 13.28 31.41 16.52
CA CYS A 16 13.41 30.67 15.26
C CYS A 16 12.28 29.64 15.17
N GLY A 17 11.39 29.84 14.19
CA GLY A 17 10.39 28.85 13.77
C GLY A 17 9.00 29.01 14.38
N ALA A 18 8.31 30.14 14.11
CA ALA A 18 6.88 30.20 13.75
C ALA A 18 6.39 31.65 13.78
N GLN A 19 6.03 32.21 12.61
CA GLN A 19 5.24 33.44 12.55
C GLN A 19 3.76 33.05 12.57
N TYR A 20 3.06 33.27 13.70
CA TYR A 20 1.60 33.24 13.72
C TYR A 20 1.06 34.65 13.53
N HIS A 21 0.50 34.91 12.35
CA HIS A 21 -0.28 36.10 12.08
C HIS A 21 -1.62 35.97 12.81
N VAL A 22 -1.86 36.78 13.84
CA VAL A 22 -3.14 36.82 14.56
C VAL A 22 -4.04 37.90 13.96
N PRO A 23 -5.14 37.56 13.27
CA PRO A 23 -6.15 38.54 12.91
C PRO A 23 -6.96 38.94 14.15
N PHE A 24 -7.07 40.24 14.38
CA PHE A 24 -7.92 40.84 15.40
C PHE A 24 -9.38 40.80 14.93
N VAL A 25 -10.24 40.09 15.67
CA VAL A 25 -11.70 40.14 15.49
C VAL A 25 -12.33 40.45 16.85
N VAL A 26 -13.08 41.55 16.90
CA VAL A 26 -13.95 41.90 18.04
C VAL A 26 -15.22 41.07 17.93
N ALA A 27 -15.39 40.07 18.79
CA ALA A 27 -16.65 39.33 18.93
C ALA A 27 -17.42 39.85 20.15
N ALA A 28 -18.73 40.07 19.97
CA ALA A 28 -19.66 40.47 21.03
C ALA A 28 -19.85 39.36 22.09
N SER A 29 -20.03 39.75 23.35
CA SER A 29 -20.16 38.83 24.49
C SER A 29 -21.44 37.97 24.42
N PRO A 30 -21.36 36.64 24.63
CA PRO A 30 -22.55 35.79 24.74
C PRO A 30 -23.21 35.89 26.12
N ALA A 31 -24.54 35.99 26.14
CA ALA A 31 -25.36 36.29 27.32
C ALA A 31 -25.61 35.12 28.30
N LYS A 32 -24.89 33.99 28.18
CA LYS A 32 -25.10 32.85 29.09
C LYS A 32 -23.82 32.03 29.27
N VAL A 33 -23.24 32.12 30.47
CA VAL A 33 -22.08 31.32 30.89
C VAL A 33 -22.58 29.96 31.37
N THR A 34 -22.28 28.89 30.64
CA THR A 34 -22.41 27.53 31.16
C THR A 34 -21.18 27.19 32.02
N PRO A 35 -21.35 26.58 33.20
CA PRO A 35 -20.21 26.13 33.99
C PRO A 35 -19.48 25.02 33.24
N VAL A 36 -18.19 25.23 33.00
CA VAL A 36 -17.29 24.21 32.43
C VAL A 36 -17.18 23.07 33.43
N LYS A 37 -17.55 21.85 33.03
CA LYS A 37 -17.24 20.64 33.79
C LYS A 37 -15.77 20.30 33.56
N ASP A 38 -14.91 20.70 34.48
CA ASP A 38 -13.50 20.31 34.49
C ASP A 38 -13.38 18.88 35.03
N VAL A 39 -13.28 17.91 34.11
CA VAL A 39 -12.74 16.58 34.43
C VAL A 39 -11.49 16.39 33.59
N VAL A 40 -10.33 16.57 34.23
CA VAL A 40 -9.03 16.22 33.65
C VAL A 40 -8.84 14.72 33.78
N THR A 41 -9.30 13.99 32.76
CA THR A 41 -8.97 12.57 32.55
C THR A 41 -8.63 12.45 31.07
N GLU A 42 -7.39 12.55 30.59
CA GLU A 42 -6.13 11.98 31.03
C GLU A 42 -4.95 12.83 30.51
N PHE A 43 -3.85 12.88 31.24
CA PHE A 43 -2.58 13.50 30.81
C PHE A 43 -1.81 12.62 29.81
N LYS A 44 -2.46 12.27 28.70
CA LYS A 44 -1.87 11.36 27.69
C LYS A 44 -0.93 12.08 26.72
N ASN A 45 -1.20 13.35 26.41
CA ASN A 45 -0.49 14.09 25.36
C ASN A 45 0.22 15.33 25.90
N ALA A 46 1.37 15.68 25.32
CA ALA A 46 2.13 16.87 25.70
C ALA A 46 1.33 18.18 25.51
N ASP A 47 0.42 18.19 24.53
CA ASP A 47 -0.44 19.33 24.23
C ASP A 47 -1.51 19.56 25.31
N SER A 48 -2.05 18.48 25.92
CA SER A 48 -3.04 18.62 26.99
C SER A 48 -2.41 19.09 28.31
N LEU A 49 -1.15 18.76 28.55
CA LEU A 49 -0.35 19.32 29.66
C LEU A 49 -0.06 20.81 29.46
N GLN A 50 0.18 21.22 28.21
CA GLN A 50 0.46 22.61 27.87
C GLN A 50 -0.80 23.49 27.94
N ASP A 51 -1.95 22.95 27.57
CA ASP A 51 -3.26 23.61 27.72
C ASP A 51 -3.69 23.76 29.19
N ALA A 52 -3.31 22.83 30.07
CA ALA A 52 -3.55 22.99 31.51
C ALA A 52 -2.71 24.12 32.11
N ALA A 53 -1.44 24.25 31.69
CA ALA A 53 -0.51 25.28 32.18
C ALA A 53 -0.86 26.70 31.72
N SER A 54 -1.60 26.86 30.63
CA SER A 54 -2.07 28.17 30.13
C SER A 54 -3.37 28.65 30.79
N ARG A 55 -4.14 27.74 31.41
CA ARG A 55 -5.43 28.09 32.05
C ARG A 55 -5.30 28.73 33.43
N THR A 56 -4.16 28.58 34.11
CA THR A 56 -3.95 29.14 35.47
C THR A 56 -3.86 30.67 35.53
N THR A 57 -3.79 31.35 34.38
CA THR A 57 -3.72 32.83 34.31
C THR A 57 -5.08 33.52 34.18
N ASN A 58 -6.18 32.78 34.10
CA ASN A 58 -7.54 33.32 34.00
C ASN A 58 -8.29 33.26 35.34
N HIS A 59 -7.66 33.64 36.45
CA HIS A 59 -8.39 33.85 37.70
C HIS A 59 -8.98 35.25 37.73
N GLY A 60 -10.29 35.34 37.51
CA GLY A 60 -11.07 36.56 37.70
C GLY A 60 -11.13 36.92 39.18
N HIS A 61 -10.29 37.86 39.61
CA HIS A 61 -10.40 38.53 40.91
C HIS A 61 -10.64 40.03 40.71
N LEU A 62 -11.49 40.57 41.58
CA LEU A 62 -12.13 41.90 41.57
C LEU A 62 -11.21 43.13 41.57
N LEU A 63 -9.89 42.97 41.42
CA LEU A 63 -8.90 44.05 41.39
C LEU A 63 -7.81 43.86 40.31
N SER A 64 -8.12 43.24 39.17
CA SER A 64 -7.18 43.25 38.04
C SER A 64 -7.35 44.52 37.20
N SER A 65 -6.45 45.49 37.38
CA SER A 65 -6.21 46.54 36.38
C SER A 65 -5.95 45.90 35.02
N ASN A 66 -6.55 46.43 33.94
CA ASN A 66 -6.39 46.02 32.53
C ASN A 66 -4.95 46.17 31.96
N PHE A 67 -3.91 46.10 32.80
CA PHE A 67 -2.59 45.75 32.34
C PHE A 67 -2.59 44.27 32.05
N ALA A 68 -2.81 43.92 30.78
CA ALA A 68 -2.52 42.60 30.26
C ALA A 68 -1.02 42.34 30.43
N PHE A 69 -0.60 41.95 31.64
CA PHE A 69 0.59 41.17 31.85
C PHE A 69 0.33 39.88 31.11
N LYS A 70 0.67 39.87 29.82
CA LYS A 70 0.82 38.65 29.05
C LYS A 70 1.94 37.90 29.74
N GLY A 71 1.58 37.09 30.73
CA GLY A 71 2.50 36.23 31.44
C GLY A 71 3.26 35.48 30.37
N ILE A 72 4.53 35.83 30.20
CA ILE A 72 5.38 35.10 29.27
C ILE A 72 5.64 33.79 29.97
N ASN A 73 4.75 32.82 29.74
CA ASN A 73 4.92 31.46 30.17
C ASN A 73 6.00 30.85 29.25
N VAL A 74 7.25 31.34 29.39
CA VAL A 74 8.42 30.65 28.85
C VAL A 74 8.56 29.41 29.72
N THR A 75 7.81 28.36 29.40
CA THR A 75 8.26 27.03 29.77
C THR A 75 9.61 26.89 29.10
N SER A 76 10.71 26.98 29.86
CA SER A 76 12.04 26.77 29.31
C SER A 76 12.11 25.30 28.89
N ARG A 77 11.71 24.99 27.66
CA ARG A 77 11.75 23.63 27.16
C ARG A 77 13.20 23.29 26.89
N ARG A 78 13.72 22.33 27.65
CA ARG A 78 14.96 21.68 27.32
C ARG A 78 14.70 20.90 26.03
N LEU A 79 15.41 21.27 24.96
CA LEU A 79 15.38 20.55 23.68
C LEU A 79 16.59 19.63 23.62
N ALA A 80 16.84 18.87 24.69
CA ALA A 80 17.91 17.88 24.69
C ALA A 80 17.43 16.62 23.96
N HIS A 81 18.35 15.92 23.30
CA HIS A 81 18.04 14.64 22.64
C HIS A 81 17.50 13.58 23.63
N THR A 82 17.73 13.76 24.94
CA THR A 82 17.21 12.92 26.01
C THR A 82 15.71 13.10 26.27
N ASP A 83 15.14 14.22 25.84
CA ASP A 83 13.74 14.56 26.07
C ASP A 83 12.84 14.04 24.93
N VAL A 84 13.45 13.52 23.86
CA VAL A 84 12.75 12.91 22.73
C VAL A 84 12.29 11.51 23.11
N LYS A 85 10.98 11.32 23.18
CA LYS A 85 10.36 9.99 23.30
C LYS A 85 9.76 9.59 21.96
N PHE A 86 9.88 8.30 21.61
CA PHE A 86 9.21 7.77 20.43
C PHE A 86 7.69 7.87 20.59
N PRO A 87 6.95 8.28 19.55
CA PRO A 87 5.49 8.24 19.56
C PRO A 87 4.97 6.82 19.76
N ASP A 88 3.78 6.70 20.32
CA ASP A 88 3.10 5.41 20.39
C ASP A 88 2.64 4.97 18.98
N MET A 89 3.04 3.77 18.60
CA MET A 89 2.74 3.15 17.30
C MET A 89 1.78 1.97 17.44
N SER A 90 1.14 1.80 18.60
CA SER A 90 0.16 0.74 18.89
C SER A 90 -0.86 0.57 17.75
N ASN A 91 -1.44 1.66 17.24
CA ASN A 91 -2.42 1.63 16.15
C ASN A 91 -1.93 1.02 14.82
N TYR A 92 -0.63 1.02 14.55
CA TYR A 92 -0.05 0.50 13.30
C TYR A 92 0.61 -0.87 13.47
N ARG A 93 0.80 -1.31 14.70
CA ARG A 93 1.43 -2.59 15.00
C ARG A 93 0.43 -3.71 14.76
N ARG A 94 0.95 -4.87 14.35
CA ARG A 94 0.15 -6.10 14.32
C ARG A 94 -0.16 -6.51 15.75
N GLU A 95 -1.33 -7.08 15.96
CA GLU A 95 -1.80 -7.52 17.29
C GLU A 95 -0.78 -8.39 18.03
N VAL A 96 -0.13 -9.28 17.27
CA VAL A 96 0.94 -10.20 17.70
C VAL A 96 2.19 -9.49 18.26
N THR A 97 2.34 -8.18 18.03
CA THR A 97 3.49 -7.36 18.46
C THR A 97 3.09 -6.16 19.32
N LEU A 98 1.84 -6.11 19.80
CA LEU A 98 1.36 -5.01 20.65
C LEU A 98 1.92 -5.07 22.07
N ASP A 99 2.10 -6.28 22.63
CA ASP A 99 2.65 -6.43 23.97
C ASP A 99 4.16 -6.13 24.01
N ALA A 100 4.55 -5.23 24.91
CA ALA A 100 5.92 -4.79 25.10
C ALA A 100 6.74 -5.72 26.01
N ASN A 101 6.09 -6.58 26.81
CA ASN A 101 6.78 -7.48 27.73
C ASN A 101 7.25 -8.76 27.04
N THR A 102 6.63 -9.13 25.92
CA THR A 102 6.98 -10.30 25.12
C THR A 102 8.03 -9.98 24.06
N ALA A 103 8.93 -10.93 23.80
CA ALA A 103 9.95 -10.75 22.78
C ALA A 103 9.37 -10.87 21.37
N ALA A 104 9.54 -9.84 20.53
CA ALA A 104 9.02 -9.82 19.17
C ALA A 104 9.67 -10.85 18.21
N ARG A 105 10.77 -11.48 18.62
CA ARG A 105 11.47 -12.53 17.86
C ARG A 105 10.66 -13.81 17.75
N ASP A 106 9.88 -14.15 18.79
CA ASP A 106 9.15 -15.43 18.86
C ASP A 106 8.03 -15.50 17.81
N THR A 107 7.61 -14.34 17.28
CA THR A 107 6.54 -14.21 16.29
C THR A 107 7.04 -13.68 14.94
N GLU A 108 8.36 -13.61 14.75
CA GLU A 108 9.01 -13.06 13.55
C GLU A 108 8.75 -13.92 12.30
N ASP A 109 8.87 -15.23 12.43
CA ASP A 109 8.72 -16.16 11.31
C ASP A 109 7.31 -16.14 10.73
N GLN A 110 6.29 -16.12 11.59
CA GLN A 110 4.89 -16.02 11.16
C GLN A 110 4.60 -14.68 10.46
N ARG A 111 5.23 -13.58 10.91
CA ARG A 111 5.02 -12.26 10.31
C ARG A 111 5.63 -12.15 8.92
N ARG A 112 6.74 -12.85 8.67
CA ARG A 112 7.42 -12.90 7.37
C ARG A 112 6.77 -13.91 6.43
N SER A 113 6.36 -15.07 6.93
CA SER A 113 5.83 -16.17 6.12
C SER A 113 4.60 -15.77 5.31
N LEU A 114 3.70 -14.95 5.87
CA LEU A 114 2.49 -14.50 5.17
C LEU A 114 2.80 -13.69 3.91
N ALA A 115 3.71 -12.71 4.01
CA ALA A 115 4.10 -11.91 2.85
C ALA A 115 4.80 -12.78 1.81
N HIS A 116 5.72 -13.67 2.24
CA HIS A 116 6.40 -14.58 1.32
C HIS A 116 5.43 -15.55 0.64
N ALA A 117 4.46 -16.10 1.37
CA ALA A 117 3.45 -17.01 0.84
C ALA A 117 2.54 -16.31 -0.17
N VAL A 118 2.16 -15.05 0.07
CA VAL A 118 1.32 -14.29 -0.86
C VAL A 118 2.10 -13.91 -2.12
N TYR A 119 3.27 -13.30 -1.97
CA TYR A 119 4.04 -12.80 -3.12
C TYR A 119 4.72 -13.91 -3.91
N TYR A 120 5.49 -14.78 -3.25
CA TYR A 120 6.26 -15.82 -3.92
C TYR A 120 5.49 -17.13 -4.06
N GLY A 121 4.61 -17.45 -3.11
CA GLY A 121 3.76 -18.64 -3.19
C GLY A 121 2.64 -18.46 -4.21
N ALA A 122 1.52 -17.89 -3.78
CA ALA A 122 0.33 -17.77 -4.62
C ALA A 122 0.55 -16.85 -5.83
N GLY A 123 1.09 -15.65 -5.61
CA GLY A 123 1.35 -14.67 -6.68
C GLY A 123 2.36 -15.18 -7.70
N GLY A 124 3.47 -15.76 -7.23
CA GLY A 124 4.52 -16.34 -8.06
C GLY A 124 3.99 -17.46 -8.96
N VAL A 125 3.30 -18.45 -8.37
CA VAL A 125 2.76 -19.60 -9.13
C VAL A 125 1.74 -19.15 -10.19
N MET A 126 0.84 -18.22 -9.84
CA MET A 126 -0.15 -17.72 -10.80
C MET A 126 0.50 -16.97 -11.97
N SER A 127 1.54 -16.17 -11.70
CA SER A 127 2.26 -15.44 -12.76
C SER A 127 3.01 -16.39 -13.70
N LEU A 128 3.66 -17.43 -13.16
CA LEU A 128 4.33 -18.45 -13.96
C LEU A 128 3.36 -19.26 -14.81
N TRP A 129 2.19 -19.61 -14.26
CA TRP A 129 1.16 -20.31 -15.01
C TRP A 129 0.64 -19.48 -16.19
N ALA A 130 0.32 -18.20 -15.95
CA ALA A 130 -0.11 -17.30 -17.03
C ALA A 130 0.98 -17.12 -18.10
N ALA A 131 2.24 -16.95 -17.69
CA ALA A 131 3.37 -16.86 -18.62
C ALA A 131 3.55 -18.14 -19.45
N LYS A 132 3.43 -19.32 -18.82
CA LYS A 132 3.50 -20.60 -19.51
C LYS A 132 2.41 -20.74 -20.56
N GLU A 133 1.16 -20.50 -20.20
CA GLU A 133 0.04 -20.68 -21.12
C GLU A 133 0.11 -19.69 -22.29
N SER A 134 0.47 -18.42 -22.03
CA SER A 134 0.67 -17.44 -23.12
C SER A 134 1.80 -17.84 -24.07
N ALA A 135 2.93 -18.30 -23.55
CA ALA A 135 4.03 -18.81 -24.36
C ALA A 135 3.63 -20.05 -25.16
N GLN A 136 2.91 -20.98 -24.54
CA GLN A 136 2.44 -22.21 -25.19
C GLN A 136 1.46 -21.91 -26.33
N VAL A 137 0.54 -20.95 -26.16
CA VAL A 137 -0.38 -20.53 -27.22
C VAL A 137 0.40 -19.94 -28.41
N MET A 138 1.42 -19.12 -28.16
CA MET A 138 2.26 -18.59 -29.26
C MET A 138 3.02 -19.69 -30.00
N VAL A 139 3.51 -20.71 -29.29
CA VAL A 139 4.18 -21.85 -29.92
C VAL A 139 3.19 -22.68 -30.75
N VAL A 140 1.99 -22.96 -30.21
CA VAL A 140 0.94 -23.71 -30.90
C VAL A 140 0.41 -22.96 -32.12
N PHE A 141 0.38 -21.63 -32.10
CA PHE A 141 0.01 -20.82 -33.26
C PHE A 141 0.90 -21.08 -34.48
N LYS A 142 2.18 -21.42 -34.28
CA LYS A 142 3.12 -21.79 -35.36
C LYS A 142 3.07 -23.28 -35.74
N ALA A 143 2.27 -24.10 -35.04
CA ALA A 143 2.14 -25.52 -35.33
C ALA A 143 1.23 -25.76 -36.56
N MET A 144 1.09 -27.03 -36.93
CA MET A 144 0.22 -27.47 -38.03
C MET A 144 -1.22 -27.00 -37.82
N ALA A 145 -1.75 -26.24 -38.77
CA ALA A 145 -3.13 -25.75 -38.74
C ALA A 145 -4.14 -26.92 -38.90
N ALA A 146 -5.37 -26.69 -38.42
CA ALA A 146 -6.40 -27.72 -38.34
C ALA A 146 -6.84 -28.24 -39.73
N ASP A 147 -6.87 -27.37 -40.74
CA ASP A 147 -7.13 -27.71 -42.13
C ASP A 147 -6.07 -28.66 -42.72
N GLN A 148 -4.79 -28.37 -42.46
CA GLN A 148 -3.69 -29.23 -42.90
C GLN A 148 -3.65 -30.55 -42.12
N ARG A 149 -4.10 -30.56 -40.86
CA ARG A 149 -4.28 -31.78 -40.06
C ARG A 149 -5.46 -32.62 -40.56
N ALA A 150 -6.54 -32.00 -41.04
CA ALA A 150 -7.67 -32.73 -41.63
C ALA A 150 -7.23 -33.50 -42.90
N LEU A 151 -6.28 -32.95 -43.67
CA LEU A 151 -5.67 -33.62 -44.82
C LEU A 151 -4.69 -34.76 -44.44
N ALA A 152 -4.45 -35.02 -43.15
CA ALA A 152 -3.52 -36.05 -42.72
C ALA A 152 -4.03 -37.47 -42.99
N SER A 153 -5.34 -37.67 -43.06
CA SER A 153 -5.96 -38.97 -43.38
C SER A 153 -6.86 -38.84 -44.60
N ILE A 154 -6.79 -39.83 -45.49
CA ILE A 154 -7.71 -39.96 -46.62
C ILE A 154 -8.42 -41.32 -46.51
N GLU A 155 -9.73 -41.32 -46.76
CA GLU A 155 -10.50 -42.55 -46.87
C GLU A 155 -10.56 -42.98 -48.33
N VAL A 156 -10.21 -44.24 -48.59
CA VAL A 156 -10.19 -44.80 -49.95
C VAL A 156 -11.26 -45.88 -50.05
N ASN A 157 -12.21 -45.70 -50.98
CA ASN A 157 -13.25 -46.68 -51.25
C ASN A 157 -12.68 -47.87 -52.05
N MET A 158 -12.66 -49.05 -51.42
CA MET A 158 -12.08 -50.26 -52.01
C MET A 158 -12.93 -50.83 -53.16
N ASN A 159 -14.24 -50.53 -53.19
CA ASN A 159 -15.15 -51.07 -54.20
C ASN A 159 -14.89 -50.51 -55.62
N GLU A 160 -14.24 -49.35 -55.70
CA GLU A 160 -13.96 -48.70 -56.96
C GLU A 160 -12.70 -49.25 -57.66
N ILE A 161 -11.90 -50.09 -56.98
CA ILE A 161 -10.63 -50.63 -57.48
C ILE A 161 -10.83 -52.10 -57.88
N PRO A 162 -10.98 -52.41 -59.19
CA PRO A 162 -11.10 -53.79 -59.65
C PRO A 162 -9.78 -54.55 -59.44
N GLU A 163 -9.87 -55.87 -59.27
CA GLU A 163 -8.72 -56.75 -59.08
C GLU A 163 -7.69 -56.63 -60.22
N GLY A 164 -6.41 -56.56 -59.87
CA GLY A 164 -5.29 -56.44 -60.80
C GLY A 164 -4.94 -55.01 -61.23
N VAL A 165 -5.76 -54.01 -60.88
CA VAL A 165 -5.54 -52.61 -61.25
C VAL A 165 -4.89 -51.82 -60.11
N THR A 166 -4.00 -50.89 -60.48
CA THR A 166 -3.40 -49.91 -59.56
C THR A 166 -4.03 -48.55 -59.81
N LYS A 167 -4.58 -47.92 -58.77
CA LYS A 167 -5.04 -46.52 -58.81
C LYS A 167 -4.07 -45.62 -58.07
N THR A 168 -3.94 -44.40 -58.54
CA THR A 168 -3.13 -43.34 -57.92
C THR A 168 -4.04 -42.34 -57.23
N TYR A 169 -3.75 -42.04 -55.97
CA TYR A 169 -4.44 -41.04 -55.16
C TYR A 169 -3.44 -39.96 -54.76
N GLU A 170 -3.85 -38.70 -54.71
CA GLU A 170 -2.99 -37.63 -54.22
C GLU A 170 -3.13 -37.48 -52.69
N TRP A 171 -2.03 -37.60 -51.95
CA TRP A 171 -1.99 -37.39 -50.51
C TRP A 171 -0.93 -36.35 -50.14
N ARG A 172 -1.38 -35.22 -49.58
CA ARG A 172 -0.53 -34.07 -49.21
C ARG A 172 0.40 -33.62 -50.37
N GLY A 173 -0.10 -33.65 -51.60
CA GLY A 173 0.64 -33.25 -52.82
C GLY A 173 1.67 -34.28 -53.31
N LYS A 174 1.59 -35.53 -52.81
CA LYS A 174 2.39 -36.66 -53.28
C LYS A 174 1.48 -37.77 -53.78
N PRO A 175 1.85 -38.45 -54.90
CA PRO A 175 1.08 -39.58 -55.38
C PRO A 175 1.27 -40.79 -54.46
N VAL A 176 0.15 -41.43 -54.11
CA VAL A 176 0.05 -42.69 -53.34
C VAL A 176 -0.60 -43.73 -54.23
N PHE A 177 0.07 -44.86 -54.40
CA PHE A 177 -0.41 -45.95 -55.25
C PHE A 177 -1.12 -47.00 -54.40
N VAL A 178 -2.37 -47.31 -54.77
CA VAL A 178 -3.17 -48.37 -54.14
C VAL A 178 -3.45 -49.43 -55.20
N LYS A 179 -2.94 -50.65 -54.98
CA LYS A 179 -3.10 -51.78 -55.90
C LYS A 179 -3.96 -52.88 -55.28
N HIS A 180 -5.02 -53.28 -55.98
CA HIS A 180 -5.79 -54.47 -55.64
C HIS A 180 -5.10 -55.69 -56.24
N ARG A 181 -4.32 -56.43 -55.45
CA ARG A 181 -3.54 -57.59 -55.92
C ARG A 181 -4.42 -58.80 -56.24
N THR A 182 -4.09 -59.56 -57.28
CA THR A 182 -4.78 -60.83 -57.61
C THR A 182 -4.17 -62.01 -56.85
N LYS A 183 -4.90 -63.14 -56.74
CA LYS A 183 -4.42 -64.36 -56.06
C LYS A 183 -3.08 -64.88 -56.62
N LYS A 184 -2.84 -64.71 -57.93
CA LYS A 184 -1.57 -65.10 -58.58
C LYS A 184 -0.40 -64.21 -58.17
N GLU A 185 -0.64 -62.93 -57.93
CA GLU A 185 0.38 -61.97 -57.45
C GLU A 185 0.63 -62.07 -55.94
N ILE A 186 -0.32 -62.62 -55.18
CA ILE A 186 -0.17 -62.84 -53.73
C ILE A 186 0.57 -64.16 -53.46
N ALA A 187 0.41 -65.16 -54.33
CA ALA A 187 1.02 -66.48 -54.21
C ALA A 187 2.43 -66.57 -54.82
N ALA A 188 2.84 -65.56 -55.58
CA ALA A 188 4.20 -65.38 -56.09
C ALA A 188 5.08 -64.69 -55.05
#